data_AF-A0A1I6QLH7-F1
#
_entry.id   AF-A0A1I6QLH7-F1
#
_cell.length_a   1.000
_cell.length_b   1.000
_cell.length_c   1.000
_cell.angle_alpha   90.00
_cell.angle_beta   90.00
_cell.angle_gamma   90.00
#
_symmetry.space_group_name_H-M   'P 1'
#
loop_
_entity.id
_entity.type
_entity.pdbx_description
1 polymer ?
#
loop_
_entity_poly.entity_id
_entity_poly.type
_entity_poly.pdbx_seq_one_letter_code
_entity_poly.pdbx_strand_id
1 'polypeptide(L)'
;MENAALRIPLSKTPEEAVGQLRNRSLSYNVIHQELTGKGMLLFMTRPSQRGNNKNLQVEYVRKTMLGWKWVWGGNFSNSEASSKPSAVHYMSLPELQGVITPFPVVFGYILNPAITRITVETMDGDAYEAKLTEVGIDEQLWFVLLPSSVDVPYKINAYDEA
;
A
#
# COMPACT_ATOMS: atom_id res chain seq x y z
N MET A 1 -16.26 -21.24 -33.91
CA MET A 1 -15.45 -20.36 -33.04
C MET A 1 -16.20 -20.22 -31.73
N GLU A 2 -15.65 -20.75 -30.63
CA GLU A 2 -16.22 -20.50 -29.30
C GLU A 2 -15.93 -19.04 -28.91
N ASN A 3 -16.98 -18.28 -28.60
CA ASN A 3 -16.85 -16.99 -27.95
C ASN A 3 -16.47 -17.21 -26.48
N ALA A 4 -15.18 -17.10 -26.17
CA ALA A 4 -14.73 -17.12 -24.78
C ALA A 4 -15.03 -15.76 -24.12
N ALA A 5 -16.12 -15.70 -23.34
CA ALA A 5 -16.41 -14.54 -22.52
C ALA A 5 -15.48 -14.53 -21.30
N LEU A 6 -14.59 -13.53 -21.21
CA LEU A 6 -13.76 -13.29 -20.03
C LEU A 6 -14.65 -12.76 -18.89
N ARG A 7 -14.67 -13.46 -17.75
CA ARG A 7 -15.39 -13.05 -16.55
C ARG A 7 -14.40 -12.55 -15.51
N ILE A 8 -14.70 -11.41 -14.89
CA ILE A 8 -13.91 -10.91 -13.77
C ILE A 8 -14.16 -11.84 -12.57
N PRO A 9 -13.12 -12.42 -11.96
CA PRO A 9 -13.27 -13.29 -10.81
C PRO A 9 -13.82 -12.52 -9.60
N LEU A 10 -14.68 -13.19 -8.84
CA LEU A 10 -15.15 -12.75 -7.53
C LEU A 10 -14.70 -13.75 -6.46
N SER A 11 -14.34 -13.23 -5.30
CA SER A 11 -13.84 -14.01 -4.16
C SER A 11 -14.69 -13.81 -2.91
N LYS A 12 -14.59 -14.73 -1.95
CA LYS A 12 -15.31 -14.63 -0.68
C LYS A 12 -14.61 -13.70 0.28
N THR A 13 -13.28 -13.61 0.19
CA THR A 13 -12.46 -12.71 1.02
C THR A 13 -11.68 -11.68 0.19
N PRO A 14 -11.27 -10.56 0.82
CA PRO A 14 -10.32 -9.59 0.24
C PRO A 14 -9.04 -10.24 -0.31
N GLU A 15 -8.40 -11.09 0.48
CA GLU A 15 -7.11 -11.73 0.20
C GLU A 15 -7.23 -12.72 -0.97
N GLU A 16 -8.32 -13.51 -0.99
CA GLU A 16 -8.64 -14.37 -2.11
C GLU A 16 -8.82 -13.56 -3.40
N ALA A 17 -9.36 -12.33 -3.34
CA ALA A 17 -9.54 -11.49 -4.52
C ALA A 17 -8.19 -11.08 -5.15
N VAL A 18 -7.19 -10.80 -4.31
CA VAL A 18 -5.80 -10.57 -4.77
C VAL A 18 -5.21 -11.88 -5.32
N GLY A 19 -5.35 -12.99 -4.59
CA GLY A 19 -4.77 -14.29 -4.92
C GLY A 19 -5.26 -14.91 -6.23
N GLN A 20 -6.44 -14.52 -6.73
CA GLN A 20 -6.93 -14.98 -8.03
C GLN A 20 -6.18 -14.36 -9.22
N LEU A 21 -5.61 -13.16 -9.07
CA LEU A 21 -4.90 -12.45 -10.14
C LEU A 21 -3.37 -12.46 -9.98
N ARG A 22 -2.88 -12.81 -8.79
CA ARG A 22 -1.45 -12.99 -8.54
C ARG A 22 -1.06 -14.45 -8.71
N ASN A 23 0.19 -14.69 -9.07
CA ASN A 23 0.70 -16.04 -9.25
C ASN A 23 0.59 -16.81 -7.92
N ARG A 24 -0.29 -17.82 -7.87
CA ARG A 24 -0.54 -18.65 -6.68
C ARG A 24 0.71 -19.34 -6.12
N SER A 25 1.78 -19.44 -6.90
CA SER A 25 3.07 -19.98 -6.47
C SER A 25 3.86 -19.02 -5.57
N LEU A 26 3.41 -17.78 -5.39
CA LEU A 26 4.04 -16.80 -4.51
C LEU A 26 3.23 -16.67 -3.22
N SER A 27 3.82 -17.04 -2.09
CA SER A 27 3.25 -16.77 -0.77
C SER A 27 3.29 -15.27 -0.53
N TYR A 28 2.12 -14.64 -0.42
CA TYR A 28 1.98 -13.27 0.06
C TYR A 28 1.44 -13.32 1.48
N ASN A 29 2.07 -12.57 2.38
CA ASN A 29 1.62 -12.45 3.76
C ASN A 29 0.94 -11.09 3.90
N VAL A 30 -0.33 -11.08 4.27
CA VAL A 30 -1.02 -9.83 4.65
C VAL A 30 -0.49 -9.40 6.01
N ILE A 31 0.08 -8.21 6.07
CA ILE A 31 0.65 -7.63 7.30
C ILE A 31 -0.26 -6.56 7.90
N HIS A 32 -1.12 -5.93 7.09
CA HIS A 32 -2.12 -4.98 7.57
C HIS A 32 -3.32 -4.88 6.60
N GLN A 33 -4.49 -4.56 7.15
CA GLN A 33 -5.72 -4.33 6.38
C GLN A 33 -6.34 -3.01 6.83
N GLU A 34 -6.65 -2.14 5.87
CA GLU A 34 -7.34 -0.88 6.13
C GLU A 34 -8.68 -0.84 5.38
N LEU A 35 -9.77 -0.68 6.14
CA LEU A 35 -11.10 -0.54 5.54
C LEU A 35 -11.24 0.85 4.90
N THR A 36 -11.63 0.90 3.64
CA THR A 36 -11.74 2.16 2.87
C THR A 36 -13.08 2.26 2.18
N GLY A 37 -14.06 2.88 2.85
CA GLY A 37 -15.41 3.12 2.31
C GLY A 37 -16.08 1.87 1.72
N LYS A 38 -15.91 1.65 0.40
CA LYS A 38 -16.48 0.52 -0.36
C LYS A 38 -15.53 -0.67 -0.56
N GLY A 39 -14.35 -0.65 0.04
CA GLY A 39 -13.34 -1.68 -0.16
C GLY A 39 -12.34 -1.76 0.97
N MET A 40 -11.21 -2.39 0.69
CA MET A 40 -10.15 -2.66 1.64
C MET A 40 -8.81 -2.49 0.95
N LEU A 41 -7.87 -1.83 1.63
CA LEU A 41 -6.46 -1.85 1.28
C LEU A 41 -5.79 -2.98 2.05
N LEU A 42 -5.06 -3.81 1.33
CA LEU A 42 -4.26 -4.90 1.87
C LEU A 42 -2.80 -4.54 1.71
N PHE A 43 -2.10 -4.40 2.83
CA PHE A 43 -0.65 -4.28 2.87
C PHE A 43 -0.06 -5.67 3.01
N MET A 44 0.85 -6.02 2.11
CA MET A 44 1.35 -7.38 1.96
C MET A 44 2.87 -7.37 1.79
N THR A 45 3.52 -8.41 2.31
CA THR A 45 4.92 -8.71 2.06
C THR A 45 5.04 -10.01 1.29
N ARG A 46 6.16 -10.16 0.58
CA ARG A 46 6.55 -11.43 -0.03
C ARG A 46 7.85 -11.92 0.62
N PRO A 47 7.96 -13.22 0.96
CA PRO A 47 9.22 -13.81 1.38
C PRO A 47 10.28 -13.59 0.29
N SER A 48 11.38 -12.94 0.62
CA SER A 48 12.53 -12.80 -0.28
C SER A 48 13.28 -14.13 -0.36
N GLN A 49 13.73 -14.52 -1.55
CA GLN A 49 14.65 -15.67 -1.72
C GLN A 49 16.12 -15.29 -1.48
N ARG A 50 16.42 -14.01 -1.29
CA ARG A 50 17.77 -13.46 -1.04
C ARG A 50 17.67 -12.31 -0.03
N GLY A 51 18.17 -12.53 1.18
CA GLY A 51 18.49 -11.47 2.17
C GLY A 51 17.35 -10.53 2.59
N ASN A 52 17.72 -9.49 3.35
CA ASN A 52 16.85 -8.49 4.01
C ASN A 52 16.05 -7.57 3.04
N ASN A 53 15.82 -7.97 1.79
CA ASN A 53 15.00 -7.21 0.84
C ASN A 53 13.54 -7.16 1.32
N LYS A 54 13.14 -6.02 1.89
CA LYS A 54 11.75 -5.74 2.27
C LYS A 54 10.96 -5.35 1.02
N ASN A 55 10.04 -6.22 0.61
CA ASN A 55 9.02 -5.92 -0.40
C ASN A 55 7.76 -5.47 0.33
N LEU A 56 7.23 -4.32 -0.05
CA LEU A 56 5.93 -3.84 0.41
C LEU A 56 5.00 -3.67 -0.78
N GLN A 57 3.84 -4.30 -0.68
CA GLN A 57 2.79 -4.28 -1.67
C GLN A 57 1.50 -3.76 -1.05
N VAL A 58 0.80 -2.92 -1.80
CA VAL A 58 -0.53 -2.42 -1.45
C VAL A 58 -1.51 -2.82 -2.55
N GLU A 59 -2.60 -3.47 -2.16
CA GLU A 59 -3.66 -3.91 -3.06
C GLU A 59 -5.00 -3.36 -2.60
N TYR A 60 -5.73 -2.70 -3.50
CA TYR A 60 -7.11 -2.29 -3.28
C TYR A 60 -8.07 -3.33 -3.86
N VAL A 61 -8.95 -3.82 -2.98
CA VAL A 61 -10.04 -4.70 -3.34
C VAL A 61 -11.37 -4.07 -2.97
N ARG A 62 -12.38 -4.25 -3.82
CA ARG A 62 -13.69 -3.64 -3.66
C ARG A 62 -14.73 -4.67 -3.24
N LYS A 63 -15.54 -4.33 -2.26
CA LYS A 63 -16.72 -5.12 -1.89
C LYS A 63 -17.84 -4.87 -2.92
N THR A 64 -18.43 -5.96 -3.37
CA THR A 64 -19.66 -5.99 -4.18
C THR A 64 -20.73 -6.79 -3.45
N MET A 65 -21.97 -6.78 -3.95
CA MET A 65 -23.03 -7.63 -3.39
C MET A 65 -22.73 -9.13 -3.53
N LEU A 66 -21.95 -9.53 -4.54
CA LEU A 66 -21.68 -10.93 -4.87
C LEU A 66 -20.33 -11.45 -4.34
N GLY A 67 -19.49 -10.58 -3.77
CA GLY A 67 -18.16 -10.94 -3.32
C GLY A 67 -17.16 -9.78 -3.41
N TRP A 68 -15.89 -10.12 -3.36
CA TRP A 68 -14.77 -9.18 -3.48
C TRP A 68 -14.13 -9.29 -4.84
N LYS A 69 -13.71 -8.14 -5.39
CA LYS A 69 -12.93 -8.08 -6.62
C LYS A 69 -11.67 -7.26 -6.40
N TRP A 70 -10.57 -7.69 -7.02
CA TRP A 70 -9.39 -6.86 -7.14
C TRP A 70 -9.64 -5.68 -8.09
N VAL A 71 -9.04 -4.53 -7.78
CA VAL A 71 -9.22 -3.30 -8.57
C VAL A 71 -7.88 -2.75 -9.03
N TRP A 72 -6.99 -2.46 -8.09
CA TRP A 72 -5.70 -1.82 -8.38
C TRP A 72 -4.71 -2.09 -7.25
N GLY A 73 -3.42 -1.89 -7.51
CA GLY A 73 -2.40 -1.92 -6.48
C GLY A 73 -1.02 -1.64 -7.06
N GLY A 74 -0.04 -1.62 -6.16
CA GLY A 74 1.35 -1.40 -6.51
C GLY A 74 2.26 -2.10 -5.52
N ASN A 75 3.48 -2.37 -5.95
CA ASN A 75 4.52 -2.89 -5.07
C ASN A 75 5.79 -2.07 -5.29
N PHE A 76 6.57 -1.94 -4.22
CA PHE A 76 7.95 -1.51 -4.33
C PHE A 76 8.85 -2.50 -3.60
N SER A 77 10.07 -2.62 -4.09
CA SER A 77 11.12 -3.39 -3.46
C SER A 77 12.32 -2.47 -3.31
N ASN A 78 12.90 -2.42 -2.12
CA ASN A 78 14.17 -1.75 -1.95
C ASN A 78 15.30 -2.73 -2.20
N SER A 79 16.20 -2.38 -3.12
CA SER A 79 17.56 -2.89 -3.10
C SER A 79 18.37 -2.02 -2.12
N GLU A 80 19.17 -2.62 -1.25
CA GLU A 80 20.03 -1.96 -0.23
C GLU A 80 21.05 -0.93 -0.77
N ALA A 81 20.97 -0.53 -2.04
CA ALA A 81 21.99 0.22 -2.78
C ALA A 81 21.84 1.76 -2.70
N SER A 82 21.36 2.33 -1.58
CA SER A 82 21.48 3.78 -1.35
C SER A 82 22.55 4.07 -0.30
N SER A 83 23.61 4.78 -0.68
CA SER A 83 24.70 5.22 0.21
C SER A 83 24.27 6.23 1.29
N LYS A 84 22.99 6.59 1.34
CA LYS A 84 22.35 7.38 2.39
C LYS A 84 21.15 6.58 2.92
N PRO A 85 21.21 6.01 4.13
CA PRO A 85 20.04 5.37 4.72
C PRO A 85 18.99 6.45 5.00
N SER A 86 17.79 6.29 4.42
CA SER A 86 16.64 7.13 4.77
C SER A 86 16.00 6.59 6.05
N ALA A 87 15.55 7.47 6.95
CA ALA A 87 14.83 7.06 8.16
C ALA A 87 13.47 6.40 7.84
N VAL A 88 12.92 6.69 6.65
CA VAL A 88 11.67 6.13 6.13
C VAL A 88 11.83 5.77 4.66
N HIS A 89 11.16 4.70 4.23
CA HIS A 89 10.92 4.43 2.81
C HIS A 89 9.50 4.83 2.44
N TYR A 90 9.29 5.12 1.16
CA TYR A 90 7.97 5.46 0.66
C TYR A 90 7.74 5.00 -0.78
N MET A 91 6.47 4.80 -1.11
CA MET A 91 5.93 4.80 -2.46
C MET A 91 4.67 5.66 -2.45
N SER A 92 4.40 6.33 -3.56
CA SER A 92 3.12 6.99 -3.80
C SER A 92 2.39 6.28 -4.93
N LEU A 93 1.12 5.98 -4.71
CA LEU A 93 0.19 5.52 -5.74
C LEU A 93 -0.79 6.66 -6.02
N PRO A 94 -0.81 7.23 -7.23
CA PRO A 94 -1.64 8.37 -7.57
C PRO A 94 -3.11 7.96 -7.71
N GLU A 95 -3.99 8.97 -7.77
CA GLU A 95 -5.36 8.75 -8.23
C GLU A 95 -5.35 8.15 -9.65
N LEU A 96 -6.32 7.29 -9.93
CA LEU A 96 -6.58 6.78 -11.27
C LEU A 96 -7.88 7.34 -11.82
N GLN A 97 -7.76 8.18 -12.85
CA GLN A 97 -8.92 8.73 -13.52
C GLN A 97 -9.83 7.62 -14.06
N GLY A 98 -11.12 7.72 -13.74
CA GLY A 98 -12.13 6.73 -14.17
C GLY A 98 -12.20 5.46 -13.32
N VAL A 99 -11.38 5.34 -12.26
CA VAL A 99 -11.43 4.19 -11.34
C VAL A 99 -11.77 4.67 -9.93
N ILE A 100 -12.87 4.16 -9.37
CA ILE A 100 -13.27 4.48 -8.00
C ILE A 100 -12.39 3.70 -7.03
N THR A 101 -11.48 4.41 -6.35
CA THR A 101 -10.48 3.87 -5.42
C THR A 101 -10.24 4.83 -4.26
N PRO A 102 -9.56 4.40 -3.17
CA PRO A 102 -9.10 5.30 -2.11
C PRO A 102 -7.75 5.96 -2.41
N PHE A 103 -7.23 5.83 -3.64
CA PHE A 103 -6.00 6.53 -4.05
C PHE A 103 -6.30 8.02 -4.29
N PRO A 104 -5.37 8.95 -4.01
CA PRO A 104 -3.94 8.71 -3.78
C PRO A 104 -3.58 8.14 -2.41
N VAL A 105 -2.58 7.26 -2.37
CA VAL A 105 -2.01 6.72 -1.11
C VAL A 105 -0.50 6.88 -1.11
N VAL A 106 0.04 7.40 -0.02
CA VAL A 106 1.48 7.40 0.25
C VAL A 106 1.73 6.44 1.40
N PHE A 107 2.69 5.52 1.26
CA PHE A 107 2.93 4.49 2.27
C PHE A 107 4.38 4.01 2.26
N GLY A 108 4.80 3.40 3.36
CA GLY A 108 6.09 2.74 3.44
C GLY A 108 6.44 2.23 4.82
N TYR A 109 7.73 1.95 5.04
CA TYR A 109 8.25 1.49 6.32
C TYR A 109 9.00 2.61 7.05
N ILE A 110 8.91 2.60 8.36
CA ILE A 110 9.80 3.30 9.27
C ILE A 110 11.00 2.39 9.52
N LEU A 111 12.21 2.93 9.31
CA LEU A 111 13.46 2.21 9.53
C LEU A 111 14.20 2.69 10.78
N ASN A 112 13.98 3.94 11.19
CA ASN A 112 14.51 4.47 12.43
C ASN A 112 13.42 4.38 13.52
N PRO A 113 13.57 3.54 14.56
CA PRO A 113 12.57 3.38 15.60
C PRO A 113 12.37 4.63 16.48
N ALA A 114 13.27 5.61 16.38
CA ALA A 114 13.07 6.91 17.04
C ALA A 114 11.92 7.71 16.40
N ILE A 115 11.55 7.43 15.14
CA ILE A 115 10.45 8.15 14.47
C ILE A 115 9.12 7.78 15.10
N THR A 116 8.43 8.78 15.63
CA THR A 116 7.13 8.63 16.30
C THR A 116 5.98 9.24 15.50
N ARG A 117 6.28 10.10 14.51
CA ARG A 117 5.27 10.80 13.72
C ARG A 117 5.75 11.01 12.28
N ILE A 118 4.83 10.89 11.32
CA ILE A 118 5.07 11.21 9.91
C ILE A 118 3.96 12.11 9.41
N THR A 119 4.32 13.15 8.65
CA THR A 119 3.38 13.99 7.92
C THR A 119 3.71 14.01 6.43
N VAL A 120 2.67 14.10 5.61
CA VAL A 120 2.75 14.36 4.18
C VAL A 120 2.19 15.76 3.94
N GLU A 121 3.07 16.68 3.57
CA GLU A 121 2.74 18.06 3.25
C GLU A 121 2.61 18.24 1.74
N THR A 122 1.53 18.89 1.32
CA THR A 122 1.30 19.32 -0.06
C THR A 122 1.98 20.66 -0.31
N MET A 123 2.18 21.00 -1.58
CA MET A 123 2.74 22.30 -1.96
C MET A 123 1.85 23.48 -1.57
N ASP A 124 0.56 23.23 -1.38
CA ASP A 124 -0.46 24.23 -1.06
C ASP A 124 -0.50 24.53 0.45
N GLY A 125 0.30 23.79 1.25
CA GLY A 125 0.44 23.96 2.69
C GLY A 125 -0.42 23.02 3.54
N ASP A 126 -1.27 22.19 2.92
CA ASP A 126 -2.03 21.17 3.66
C ASP A 126 -1.12 20.05 4.14
N ALA A 127 -1.26 19.67 5.41
CA ALA A 127 -0.50 18.59 6.04
C ALA A 127 -1.41 17.46 6.48
N TYR A 128 -1.06 16.22 6.10
CA TYR A 128 -1.79 15.01 6.43
C TYR A 128 -0.93 14.12 7.30
N GLU A 129 -1.45 13.75 8.47
CA GLU A 129 -0.75 12.86 9.39
C GLU A 129 -0.89 11.40 8.97
N ALA A 130 0.23 10.68 8.98
CA ALA A 130 0.25 9.26 8.68
C ALA A 130 -0.34 8.44 9.81
N LYS A 131 -1.05 7.37 9.43
CA LYS A 131 -1.35 6.28 10.34
C LYS A 131 -0.11 5.39 10.44
N LEU A 132 0.32 5.13 11.66
CA LEU A 132 1.42 4.23 11.99
C LEU A 132 0.84 2.90 12.49
N THR A 133 1.44 1.78 12.10
CA THR A 133 0.97 0.45 12.49
C THR A 133 2.15 -0.50 12.64
N GLU A 134 2.23 -1.17 13.79
CA GLU A 134 3.20 -2.23 14.04
C GLU A 134 2.85 -3.46 13.19
N VAL A 135 3.83 -3.98 12.45
CA VAL A 135 3.67 -5.11 11.54
C VAL A 135 4.71 -6.22 11.75
N GLY A 136 5.60 -6.04 12.71
CA GLY A 136 6.63 -7.00 13.09
C GLY A 136 7.45 -6.50 14.29
N ILE A 137 8.45 -7.29 14.71
CA ILE A 137 9.41 -6.86 15.74
C ILE A 137 10.24 -5.72 15.16
N ASP A 138 10.09 -4.53 15.73
CA ASP A 138 10.75 -3.29 15.29
C ASP A 138 10.44 -2.90 13.83
N GLU A 139 9.31 -3.37 13.28
CA GLU A 139 8.84 -3.00 11.95
C GLU A 139 7.52 -2.23 12.05
N GLN A 140 7.53 -0.99 11.58
CA GLN A 140 6.35 -0.14 11.56
C GLN A 140 6.03 0.28 10.13
N LEU A 141 4.79 -0.02 9.72
CA LEU A 141 4.18 0.48 8.50
C LEU A 141 3.64 1.89 8.77
N TRP A 142 3.78 2.78 7.80
CA TRP A 142 3.08 4.06 7.81
C TRP A 142 2.34 4.27 6.48
N PHE A 143 1.20 4.96 6.54
CA PHE A 143 0.47 5.36 5.34
C PHE A 143 -0.45 6.56 5.54
N VAL A 144 -0.75 7.25 4.44
CA VAL A 144 -1.70 8.36 4.34
C VAL A 144 -2.61 8.13 3.14
N LEU A 145 -3.92 8.24 3.36
CA LEU A 145 -4.90 8.39 2.27
C LEU A 145 -5.08 9.88 2.01
N LEU A 146 -4.72 10.35 0.82
CA LEU A 146 -4.84 11.75 0.44
C LEU A 146 -6.18 12.01 -0.25
N PRO A 147 -6.72 13.25 -0.20
CA PRO A 147 -7.84 13.64 -1.05
C PRO A 147 -7.50 13.48 -2.54
N SER A 148 -8.50 13.18 -3.36
CA SER A 148 -8.32 12.99 -4.82
C SER A 148 -7.77 14.23 -5.53
N SER A 149 -8.00 15.43 -4.99
CA SER A 149 -7.48 16.68 -5.55
C SER A 149 -5.98 16.90 -5.34
N VAL A 150 -5.35 16.09 -4.49
CA VAL A 150 -3.93 16.25 -4.14
C VAL A 150 -3.06 15.49 -5.13
N ASP A 151 -2.12 16.21 -5.74
CA ASP A 151 -1.14 15.66 -6.69
C ASP A 151 0.30 15.99 -6.26
N VAL A 152 1.25 15.22 -6.78
CA VAL A 152 2.68 15.41 -6.52
C VAL A 152 3.18 16.75 -7.05
N PRO A 153 4.22 17.37 -6.43
CA PRO A 153 5.09 16.81 -5.39
C PRO A 153 4.56 16.92 -3.96
N TYR A 154 5.07 16.03 -3.09
CA TYR A 154 4.83 16.05 -1.64
C TYR A 154 6.14 16.22 -0.88
N LYS A 155 6.06 16.76 0.32
CA LYS A 155 7.14 16.73 1.31
C LYS A 155 6.76 15.76 2.43
N ILE A 156 7.59 14.75 2.64
CA ILE A 156 7.42 13.78 3.73
C ILE A 156 8.34 14.21 4.87
N ASN A 157 7.76 14.53 6.01
CA ASN A 157 8.51 14.83 7.23
C ASN A 157 8.35 13.68 8.22
N ALA A 158 9.45 13.26 8.83
CA ALA A 158 9.48 12.24 9.87
C ALA A 158 10.10 12.88 11.12
N TYR A 159 9.42 12.73 12.26
CA TYR A 159 9.77 13.37 13.52
C TYR A 159 10.09 12.31 14.57
N ASP A 160 11.12 12.56 15.36
CA ASP A 160 11.54 11.75 16.50
C ASP A 160 10.97 12.24 17.84
N GLU A 161 10.24 13.36 17.82
CA GLU A 161 9.56 13.97 18.97
C GLU A 161 8.07 14.18 18.65
N ALA A 162 7.22 14.04 19.68
CA ALA A 162 5.77 14.16 19.56
C ALA A 162 5.27 15.61 19.58
#